data_AF-A0A7Y8L7G2-F1
#
_entry.id   AF-A0A7Y8L7G2-F1
#
_cell.length_a   1.000
_cell.length_b   1.000
_cell.length_c   1.000
_cell.angle_alpha   90.00
_cell.angle_beta   90.00
_cell.angle_gamma   90.00
#
_symmetry.space_group_name_H-M   'P 1'
#
loop_
_entity.id
_entity.type
_entity.pdbx_description
1 polymer ?
#
loop_
_entity_poly.entity_id
_entity_poly.type
_entity_poly.pdbx_seq_one_letter_code
_entity_poly.pdbx_strand_id
1 'polypeptide(L)' 'MEDPGKKGEFLAPREKDVEFTFRSPHAKKVSSPGEFDYWEAPSLPMEKNRKEFGKRGIHFAPDRKTPGNDG' A
#
# COMPACT_ATOMS: atom_id res chain seq x y z
N MET A 1 13.71 43.88 -9.38
CA MET A 1 13.96 43.61 -7.95
C MET A 1 13.30 42.28 -7.69
N GLU A 2 14.08 41.20 -7.74
CA GLU A 2 13.57 39.84 -7.57
C GLU A 2 13.55 39.51 -6.08
N ASP A 3 12.42 39.00 -5.60
CA ASP A 3 12.10 38.74 -4.21
C ASP A 3 12.83 37.45 -3.72
N PRO A 4 13.87 37.53 -2.87
CA PRO A 4 14.68 36.38 -2.51
C PRO A 4 14.06 35.67 -1.30
N GLY A 5 12.82 35.18 -1.44
CA GLY A 5 12.03 34.72 -0.28
C GLY A 5 11.40 33.34 -0.37
N LYS A 6 11.03 32.84 -1.56
CA LYS A 6 10.31 31.56 -1.68
C LYS A 6 11.26 30.39 -1.91
N LYS A 7 12.03 30.05 -0.87
CA LYS A 7 12.62 28.71 -0.76
C LYS A 7 11.44 27.72 -0.75
N GLY A 8 11.37 26.87 -1.76
CA GLY A 8 10.32 25.87 -1.92
C GLY A 8 10.12 25.11 -0.61
N GLU A 9 8.91 25.21 -0.07
CA GLU A 9 8.49 24.49 1.12
C GLU A 9 8.65 23.01 0.80
N PHE A 10 9.65 22.35 1.39
CA PHE A 10 9.82 20.91 1.27
C PHE A 10 8.67 20.27 2.05
N LEU A 11 7.56 20.03 1.37
CA LEU A 11 6.44 19.29 1.94
C LEU A 11 6.96 17.91 2.30
N ALA A 12 7.14 17.67 3.60
CA ALA A 12 7.48 16.35 4.10
C ALA A 12 6.53 15.32 3.46
N PRO A 13 7.04 14.15 3.03
CA PRO A 13 6.18 13.12 2.46
C PRO A 13 5.07 12.81 3.46
N ARG A 14 3.85 13.21 3.13
CA ARG A 14 2.67 12.87 3.93
C ARG A 14 2.50 11.36 3.79
N GLU A 15 2.73 10.64 4.88
CA GLU A 15 2.35 9.24 4.96
C GLU A 15 0.83 9.17 4.74
N LYS A 16 0.43 8.29 3.81
CA LYS A 16 -0.96 8.13 3.43
C LYS A 16 -1.40 6.72 3.76
N ASP A 17 -2.60 6.65 4.29
CA ASP A 17 -3.39 5.44 4.32
C ASP A 17 -3.80 5.06 2.88
N VAL A 18 -3.49 3.84 2.45
CA VAL A 18 -3.80 3.36 1.09
C VAL A 18 -4.47 1.99 1.15
N GLU A 19 -5.65 1.88 0.54
CA GLU A 19 -6.35 0.61 0.34
C GLU A 19 -6.34 0.24 -1.15
N PHE A 20 -5.91 -0.99 -1.44
CA PHE A 20 -6.09 -1.58 -2.77
C PHE A 20 -7.17 -2.64 -2.72
N THR A 21 -8.10 -2.58 -3.68
CA THR A 21 -9.14 -3.60 -3.84
C THR A 21 -9.12 -4.18 -5.23
N PHE A 22 -9.35 -5.50 -5.31
CA PHE A 22 -9.40 -6.23 -6.55
C PHE A 22 -10.56 -7.22 -6.54
N ARG A 23 -11.27 -7.33 -7.65
CA ARG A 23 -12.42 -8.24 -7.78
C ARG A 23 -12.16 -9.28 -8.85
N SER A 24 -12.01 -10.54 -8.43
CA SER A 24 -11.98 -11.70 -9.30
C SER A 24 -12.54 -12.93 -8.58
N PRO A 25 -13.77 -13.36 -8.90
CA PRO A 25 -14.41 -14.52 -8.29
C PRO A 25 -13.63 -15.83 -8.45
N HIS A 26 -12.88 -15.95 -9.54
CA HIS A 26 -12.13 -17.16 -9.89
C HIS A 26 -10.71 -17.16 -9.32
N ALA A 27 -10.22 -16.03 -8.80
CA ALA A 27 -8.86 -15.95 -8.29
C ALA A 27 -8.69 -16.69 -6.96
N LYS A 28 -7.82 -17.70 -6.94
CA LYS A 28 -7.46 -18.47 -5.74
C LYS A 28 -6.59 -17.67 -4.77
N LYS A 29 -5.66 -16.89 -5.29
CA LYS A 29 -4.74 -15.99 -4.57
C LYS A 29 -4.60 -14.69 -5.38
N VAL A 30 -4.39 -13.57 -4.70
CA VAL A 30 -4.11 -12.26 -5.29
C VAL A 30 -3.08 -11.59 -4.40
N SER A 31 -2.10 -10.92 -4.99
CA SER A 31 -1.07 -10.14 -4.30
C SER A 31 -0.86 -8.81 -5.01
N SER A 32 -0.27 -7.85 -4.31
CA SER A 32 0.00 -6.51 -4.84
C SER A 32 1.49 -6.18 -4.81
N PRO A 33 2.32 -6.81 -5.67
CA PRO A 33 3.73 -6.48 -5.79
C PRO A 33 3.93 -5.12 -6.47
N GLY A 34 5.04 -4.46 -6.17
CA GLY A 34 5.46 -3.22 -6.81
C GLY A 34 6.90 -2.84 -6.46
N GLU A 35 7.34 -1.68 -6.91
CA GLU A 35 8.70 -1.22 -6.62
C GLU A 35 8.99 -1.11 -5.11
N PHE A 36 7.95 -0.80 -4.32
CA PHE A 36 8.02 -0.66 -2.87
C PHE A 36 8.23 -1.98 -2.11
N ASP A 37 8.06 -3.14 -2.76
CA ASP A 37 8.35 -4.47 -2.20
C ASP A 37 9.32 -5.28 -3.07
N TYR A 38 10.10 -4.61 -3.94
CA TYR A 38 11.02 -5.25 -4.89
C TYR A 38 10.34 -6.30 -5.78
N TRP A 39 9.05 -6.11 -6.07
CA TRP A 39 8.22 -7.04 -6.81
C TRP A 39 8.05 -8.42 -6.14
N GLU A 40 8.22 -8.52 -4.83
CA GLU A 40 8.07 -9.77 -4.08
C GLU A 40 6.60 -10.14 -3.83
N ALA A 41 5.96 -10.73 -4.84
CA ALA A 41 4.56 -11.17 -4.78
C ALA A 41 4.11 -11.94 -3.51
N PRO A 42 4.93 -12.81 -2.87
CA PRO A 42 4.52 -13.50 -1.64
C PRO A 42 4.40 -12.58 -0.41
N SER A 43 5.04 -11.41 -0.44
CA SER A 43 5.15 -10.52 0.73
C SER A 43 3.86 -9.74 1.02
N LEU A 44 2.97 -9.62 0.04
CA LEU A 44 1.74 -8.80 0.11
C LEU A 44 0.49 -9.53 -0.40
N PRO A 45 0.04 -10.61 0.27
CA PRO A 45 -1.20 -11.29 -0.08
C PRO A 45 -2.42 -10.42 0.24
N MET A 46 -3.36 -10.33 -0.69
CA MET A 46 -4.65 -9.67 -0.47
C MET A 46 -5.64 -10.61 0.23
N GLU A 47 -6.30 -10.10 1.26
CA GLU A 47 -7.29 -10.82 2.06
C GLU A 47 -8.63 -10.93 1.33
N LYS A 48 -9.33 -12.06 1.49
CA LYS A 48 -10.69 -12.21 0.95
C LYS A 48 -11.67 -11.37 1.77
N ASN A 49 -12.47 -10.57 1.08
CA ASN A 49 -13.61 -9.92 1.70
C ASN A 49 -14.72 -10.96 1.96
N ARG A 50 -15.13 -11.12 3.22
CA ARG A 50 -16.18 -12.08 3.61
C ARG A 50 -17.60 -11.63 3.24
N LYS A 51 -17.80 -10.32 3.04
CA LYS A 51 -19.10 -9.72 2.72
C LYS A 51 -19.37 -9.66 1.22
N GLU A 52 -18.31 -9.61 0.41
CA GLU A 52 -18.41 -9.43 -1.04
C GLU A 52 -17.69 -10.56 -1.80
N PHE A 53 -18.48 -11.40 -2.49
CA PHE A 53 -17.94 -12.53 -3.23
C PHE A 53 -16.94 -12.09 -4.32
N GLY A 54 -15.75 -12.70 -4.29
CA GLY A 54 -14.68 -12.45 -5.25
C GLY A 54 -13.90 -11.15 -5.03
N LYS A 55 -14.23 -10.34 -4.01
CA LYS A 55 -13.47 -9.14 -3.66
C LYS A 55 -12.34 -9.48 -2.71
N ARG A 56 -11.19 -8.87 -2.93
CA ARG A 56 -10.02 -8.93 -2.06
C ARG A 56 -9.45 -7.56 -1.81
N GLY A 57 -8.83 -7.36 -0.66
CA GLY A 57 -8.25 -6.08 -0.24
C GLY A 57 -6.89 -6.23 0.42
N ILE A 58 -6.07 -5.20 0.34
CA ILE A 58 -4.90 -5.01 1.22
C ILE A 58 -4.84 -3.55 1.63
N HIS A 59 -4.48 -3.33 2.89
CA HIS A 59 -4.44 -2.02 3.52
C HIS A 59 -3.00 -1.70 3.95
N PHE A 60 -2.51 -0.54 3.52
CA PHE A 60 -1.21 0.00 3.88
C PHE A 60 -1.45 1.20 4.82
N ALA A 61 -1.22 0.97 6.10
CA ALA A 61 -1.23 2.03 7.10
C ALA A 61 0.05 2.89 6.98
N PRO A 62 -0.03 4.19 7.32
CA PRO A 62 1.12 5.10 7.31
C PRO A 62 2.27 4.62 8.23
N ASP A 63 1.94 3.94 9.34
CA ASP A 63 2.92 3.39 10.28
C ASP A 63 3.13 1.88 10.09
N ARG A 64 3.98 1.47 9.15
CA ARG A 64 4.31 0.05 9.01
C ARG A 64 5.41 -0.36 10.01
N LYS A 65 5.03 -0.72 11.23
CA LYS A 65 5.68 -1.88 11.86
C LYS A 65 5.37 -3.05 10.94
N THR A 66 6.36 -3.51 10.19
CA THR A 66 6.27 -4.67 9.31
C THR A 66 5.64 -5.83 10.09
N PRO A 67 4.52 -6.42 9.63
CA PRO A 67 4.01 -7.63 10.25
C PRO A 67 4.98 -8.77 9.89
N GLY A 68 5.93 -9.03 10.77
CA GLY A 68 6.92 -10.10 10.61
C GLY A 68 8.33 -9.69 10.98
N ASN A 69 8.58 -9.42 12.26
CA ASN A 69 9.87 -9.67 12.88
C ASN A 69 9.71 -9.85 14.39
N ASP A 70 8.97 -10.88 14.79
CA ASP A 70 9.15 -11.46 16.12
C ASP A 70 10.37 -12.39 16.01
N GLY A 71 11.51 -11.89 16.48
CA GLY A 71 12.73 -12.67 16.67
C GLY A 71 12.64 -13.64 17.84
#